data_AF-A0A7W8UCS7-F1
#
_entry.id   AF-A0A7W8UCS7-F1
#
_cell.length_a   1.000
_cell.length_b   1.000
_cell.length_c   1.000
_cell.angle_alpha   90.00
_cell.angle_beta   90.00
_cell.angle_gamma   90.00
#
_symmetry.space_group_name_H-M   'P 1'
#
loop_
_entity.id
_entity.type
_entity.pdbx_description
1 polymer ?
#
loop_
_entity_poly.entity_id
_entity_poly.type
_entity_poly.pdbx_seq_one_letter_code
_entity_poly.pdbx_strand_id
1 'polypeptide(L)'
;MNKKALIFWGGWQGHTPERSANVVRDILSDNGFDVQIEQGTSALANLAIGDFNLIVPVVTMSTIEKPELDNPKRHRVRWLSWHHVRQFPK
;
A
#
# COMPACT_ATOMS: atom_id res chain seq x y z
N MET A 1 5.00 -21.03 8.96
CA MET A 1 5.41 -19.61 8.91
C MET A 1 4.20 -18.78 8.51
N ASN A 2 3.83 -17.76 9.29
CA ASN A 2 2.77 -16.83 8.88
C ASN A 2 3.24 -16.00 7.69
N LYS A 3 2.33 -15.74 6.74
CA LYS A 3 2.64 -14.87 5.61
C LYS A 3 2.66 -13.42 6.11
N LYS A 4 3.66 -12.63 5.74
CA LYS A 4 3.77 -11.22 6.13
C LYS A 4 3.15 -10.31 5.06
N ALA A 5 2.38 -9.32 5.48
CA ALA A 5 1.83 -8.28 4.63
C ALA A 5 2.22 -6.89 5.13
N LEU A 6 2.58 -6.00 4.21
CA LEU A 6 2.75 -4.57 4.47
C LEU A 6 1.59 -3.80 3.85
N ILE A 7 0.90 -3.00 4.63
CA ILE A 7 -0.04 -1.99 4.16
C ILE A 7 0.62 -0.64 4.37
N PHE A 8 0.65 0.20 3.33
CA PHE A 8 1.05 1.59 3.49
C PHE A 8 -0.05 2.52 2.99
N TRP A 9 -0.33 3.59 3.73
CA TRP A 9 -1.47 4.45 3.46
C TRP A 9 -1.13 5.93 3.46
N GLY A 10 -1.90 6.71 2.70
CA GLY A 10 -1.68 8.14 2.63
C GLY A 10 -2.64 8.84 1.67
N GLY A 11 -2.44 10.14 1.51
CA GLY A 11 -3.24 10.95 0.61
C GLY A 11 -4.40 11.68 1.29
N TRP A 12 -5.47 11.91 0.54
CA TRP A 12 -6.52 12.85 0.95
C TRP A 12 -7.41 12.31 2.07
N GLN A 13 -7.51 13.06 3.17
CA GLN A 13 -8.31 12.69 4.35
C GLN A 13 -9.81 12.51 4.06
N GLY A 14 -10.36 13.23 3.06
CA GLY A 14 -11.77 13.06 2.64
C GLY A 14 -12.11 11.67 2.11
N HIS A 15 -11.11 10.90 1.65
CA HIS A 15 -11.27 9.50 1.26
C HIS A 15 -10.95 8.50 2.38
N THR A 16 -10.60 8.98 3.57
CA THR A 16 -10.35 8.15 4.76
C THR A 16 -9.36 6.99 4.53
N PRO A 17 -8.14 7.27 4.04
CA PRO A 17 -7.16 6.23 3.67
C PRO A 17 -6.73 5.38 4.87
N GLU A 18 -6.54 5.98 6.04
CA GLU A 18 -6.22 5.25 7.28
C GLU A 18 -7.32 4.26 7.66
N ARG A 19 -8.59 4.68 7.58
CA ARG A 19 -9.73 3.80 7.87
C ARG A 19 -9.76 2.63 6.89
N SER A 20 -9.54 2.91 5.61
CA SER A 20 -9.48 1.88 4.57
C SER A 20 -8.33 0.89 4.81
N ALA A 21 -7.16 1.39 5.23
CA ALA A 21 -6.01 0.55 5.58
C ALA A 21 -6.31 -0.38 6.76
N ASN A 22 -6.98 0.12 7.80
CA ASN A 22 -7.40 -0.70 8.94
C ASN A 22 -8.39 -1.80 8.54
N VAL A 23 -9.37 -1.51 7.68
CA VAL A 23 -10.31 -2.52 7.15
C VAL A 23 -9.57 -3.63 6.41
N VAL A 24 -8.59 -3.26 5.57
CA VAL A 24 -7.78 -4.25 4.84
C VAL A 24 -6.89 -5.07 5.78
N ARG A 25 -6.34 -4.44 6.83
CA ARG A 25 -5.59 -5.17 7.88
C ARG A 25 -6.45 -6.26 8.48
N ASP A 26 -7.67 -5.92 8.91
CA ASP A 26 -8.54 -6.87 9.59
C ASP A 26 -8.85 -8.07 8.68
N ILE A 27 -9.18 -7.82 7.41
CA ILE A 27 -9.38 -8.87 6.40
C ILE A 27 -8.14 -9.76 6.26
N LEU A 28 -6.95 -9.18 6.17
CA LEU A 28 -5.72 -9.95 5.98
C LEU A 28 -5.34 -10.75 7.24
N SER A 29 -5.51 -10.16 8.43
CA SER A 29 -5.28 -10.82 9.71
C SER A 29 -6.22 -12.01 9.90
N ASP A 30 -7.50 -11.87 9.54
CA ASP A 30 -8.47 -12.98 9.54
C ASP A 30 -8.09 -14.11 8.58
N ASN A 31 -7.32 -13.78 7.52
CA ASN A 31 -6.79 -14.74 6.56
C ASN A 31 -5.38 -15.27 6.93
N GLY A 32 -4.92 -15.04 8.16
CA GLY A 32 -3.66 -15.59 8.69
C GLY A 32 -2.40 -14.84 8.26
N PHE A 33 -2.52 -13.57 7.83
CA PHE A 33 -1.36 -12.72 7.62
C PHE A 33 -0.91 -12.03 8.91
N ASP A 34 0.40 -11.89 9.06
CA ASP A 34 1.04 -10.94 9.98
C ASP A 34 1.14 -9.59 9.27
N VAL A 35 0.37 -8.59 9.70
CA VAL A 35 0.15 -7.34 8.96
C VAL A 35 0.83 -6.16 9.64
N GLN A 36 1.71 -5.49 8.92
CA GLN A 36 2.29 -4.21 9.30
C GLN A 36 1.58 -3.06 8.57
N ILE A 37 1.26 -1.98 9.28
CA ILE A 37 0.67 -0.76 8.72
C ILE A 37 1.67 0.40 8.87
N GLU A 38 1.86 1.17 7.81
CA GLU A 38 2.72 2.36 7.79
C GLU A 38 2.00 3.55 7.11
N GLN A 39 2.24 4.76 7.60
CA GLN A 39 1.78 5.98 6.94
C GLN A 39 2.84 6.50 5.97
N GLY A 40 2.45 6.77 4.72
CA GLY A 40 3.31 7.27 3.65
C GLY A 40 4.12 6.18 2.95
N THR A 41 5.03 6.58 2.06
CA THR A 41 5.87 5.68 1.25
C THR A 41 7.22 5.36 1.87
N SER A 42 7.55 5.93 3.03
CA SER A 42 8.84 5.72 3.73
C SER A 42 9.14 4.25 4.02
N ALA A 43 8.10 3.45 4.23
CA ALA A 43 8.16 2.00 4.37
C ALA A 43 8.84 1.32 3.17
N LEU A 44 8.69 1.87 1.96
CA LEU A 44 9.29 1.33 0.74
C LEU A 44 10.80 1.56 0.65
N ALA A 45 11.33 2.58 1.33
CA ALA A 45 12.74 2.91 1.30
C ALA A 45 13.56 2.12 2.33
N ASN A 46 12.95 1.80 3.47
CA ASN A 46 13.68 1.28 4.65
C ASN A 46 13.38 -0.17 5.01
N LEU A 47 12.35 -0.79 4.41
CA LEU A 47 12.02 -2.17 4.75
C LEU A 47 12.79 -3.15 3.85
N ALA A 48 13.19 -4.27 4.46
CA ALA A 48 13.44 -5.51 3.76
C ALA A 48 12.14 -5.96 3.07
N ILE A 49 11.72 -5.25 2.03
CA ILE A 49 10.49 -5.48 1.26
C ILE A 49 10.38 -6.95 0.83
N GLY A 50 11.53 -7.59 0.57
CA GLY A 50 11.62 -9.01 0.23
C GLY A 50 11.11 -9.98 1.30
N ASP A 51 10.99 -9.53 2.55
CA ASP A 51 10.47 -10.34 3.66
C ASP A 51 8.93 -10.38 3.68
N PHE A 52 8.28 -9.46 2.97
CA PHE A 52 6.83 -9.43 2.84
C PHE A 52 6.35 -10.28 1.67
N ASN A 53 5.31 -11.08 1.91
CA ASN A 53 4.67 -11.88 0.89
C ASN A 53 3.60 -11.09 0.12
N LEU A 54 3.13 -9.99 0.68
CA LEU A 54 2.12 -9.11 0.10
C LEU A 54 2.40 -7.65 0.50
N ILE A 55 2.24 -6.72 -0.45
CA ILE A 55 2.29 -5.29 -0.18
C ILE A 55 1.00 -4.68 -0.72
N VAL A 56 0.30 -3.90 0.10
CA VAL A 56 -0.98 -3.27 -0.23
C VAL A 56 -0.88 -1.76 -0.11
N PRO A 57 -0.87 -1.02 -1.23
CA PRO A 57 -0.97 0.43 -1.21
C PRO A 57 -2.42 0.87 -0.95
N VAL A 58 -2.63 1.72 0.04
CA VAL A 58 -3.90 2.40 0.33
C VAL A 58 -3.70 3.91 0.25
N VAL A 59 -3.43 4.37 -0.96
CA VAL A 59 -3.03 5.76 -1.23
C VAL A 59 -4.06 6.42 -2.15
N THR A 60 -4.55 7.59 -1.77
CA THR A 60 -5.62 8.30 -2.49
C THR A 60 -5.15 9.66 -2.98
N MET A 61 -5.33 9.97 -4.26
CA MET A 61 -4.87 11.24 -4.88
C MET A 61 -3.42 11.61 -4.50
N SER A 62 -2.49 10.67 -4.60
CA SER A 62 -1.06 10.96 -4.45
C SER A 62 -0.33 10.59 -5.73
N THR A 63 0.58 11.46 -6.14
CA THR A 63 1.55 11.19 -7.20
C THR A 63 2.67 10.35 -6.58
N ILE A 64 2.83 9.10 -6.99
CA ILE A 64 4.00 8.29 -6.63
C ILE A 64 5.15 8.74 -7.53
N GLU A 65 6.27 9.16 -6.96
CA GLU A 65 7.39 9.67 -7.75
C GLU A 65 8.21 8.51 -8.34
N LYS A 66 8.75 8.71 -9.56
CA LYS A 66 9.50 7.69 -10.32
C LYS A 66 10.57 6.90 -9.54
N PRO A 67 11.38 7.50 -8.65
CA PRO A 67 12.37 6.72 -7.89
C PRO A 67 11.77 5.66 -6.95
N GLU A 68 10.48 5.78 -6.57
CA GLU A 68 9.78 4.80 -5.73
C GLU A 68 9.34 3.55 -6.53
N LEU A 69 9.34 3.63 -7.86
CA LEU A 69 8.94 2.55 -8.78
C LEU A 69 10.10 1.64 -9.23
N ASP A 70 11.36 2.07 -9.08
CA ASP A 70 12.54 1.44 -9.72
C ASP A 70 13.24 0.36 -8.88
N ASN A 71 12.55 -0.28 -7.93
CA ASN A 71 13.15 -1.36 -7.12
C ASN A 71 13.30 -2.69 -7.92
N PRO A 72 14.52 -3.20 -8.18
CA PRO A 72 14.76 -4.32 -9.10
C PRO A 72 14.40 -5.72 -8.56
N LYS A 73 13.94 -5.88 -7.30
CA LYS A 73 13.60 -7.19 -6.69
C LYS A 73 12.11 -7.57 -6.82
N ARG A 74 11.48 -7.28 -7.95
CA ARG A 74 10.02 -7.40 -8.13
C ARG A 74 9.58 -8.83 -8.48
N HIS A 75 9.50 -9.72 -7.49
CA HIS A 75 8.70 -10.94 -7.63
C HIS A 75 7.25 -10.67 -7.19
N ARG A 76 6.38 -10.38 -8.17
CA ARG A 76 4.91 -10.53 -8.14
C ARG A 76 4.13 -9.68 -7.11
N VAL A 77 4.27 -8.35 -7.18
CA VAL A 77 3.29 -7.41 -6.57
C VAL A 77 2.17 -7.15 -7.58
N ARG A 78 0.96 -7.66 -7.33
CA ARG A 78 -0.24 -7.34 -8.12
C ARG A 78 -0.90 -6.08 -7.52
N TRP A 79 -0.87 -4.99 -8.28
CA TRP A 79 -1.46 -3.71 -7.87
C TRP A 79 -2.97 -3.73 -8.08
N LEU A 80 -3.76 -3.61 -7.01
CA LEU A 80 -5.14 -3.16 -7.12
C LEU A 80 -5.14 -1.63 -7.01
N SER A 81 -5.20 -0.94 -8.15
CA SER A 81 -5.50 0.50 -8.20
C SER A 81 -7.00 0.66 -8.34
N TRP A 82 -7.64 1.27 -7.33
CA TRP A 82 -9.02 1.74 -7.46
C TRP A 82 -8.99 3.21 -7.91
N HIS A 83 -9.52 3.43 -9.11
CA HIS A 83 -9.86 4.71 -9.76
C HIS A 83 -8.73 5.66 -10.21
N HIS A 84 -8.53 5.68 -11.53
CA HIS A 84 -8.30 6.93 -12.27
C HIS A 84 -9.60 7.76 -12.22
N VAL A 85 -9.65 8.85 -11.44
CA VAL A 85 -10.54 9.98 -11.72
C VAL A 85 -9.66 11.17 -12.08
N ARG A 86 -9.47 11.40 -13.39
CA ARG A 86 -9.05 12.71 -13.88
C ARG A 86 -10.18 13.68 -13.55
N GLN A 87 -9.99 14.55 -12.58
CA GLN A 87 -10.77 15.79 -12.55
C GLN A 87 -10.14 16.74 -13.57
N PHE A 88 -10.83 16.94 -14.69
CA PHE A 88 -10.57 18.07 -15.58
C PHE A 88 -11.25 19.30 -14.96
N PRO A 89 -10.54 20.40 -14.67
CA PRO A 89 -11.20 21.69 -14.50
C PRO A 89 -11.79 22.13 -15.85
N LYS A 90 -12.92 22.85 -15.80
CA LYS A 90 -13.53 23.50 -16.97
C LYS A 90 -12.61 24.55 -17.56
#